data_AF-A0A920APL9-F1
#
_entry.id   AF-A0A920APL9-F1
#
_cell.length_a   1.000
_cell.length_b   1.000
_cell.length_c   1.000
_cell.angle_alpha   90.00
_cell.angle_beta   90.00
_cell.angle_gamma   90.00
#
_symmetry.space_group_name_H-M   'P 1'
#
loop_
_entity.id
_entity.type
_entity.pdbx_description
1 polymer ?
#
loop_
_entity_poly.entity_id
_entity_poly.type
_entity_poly.pdbx_seq_one_letter_code
_entity_poly.pdbx_strand_id
1 'polypeptide(L)' 'MKIVKELWIGTSSGLCRYNRDTDSFSRELINAQSNSSFIFKHNVNTLFEDDSKTLWVGTSDGLHRLDRGQMVLH' A
#
# COMPACT_ATOMS: atom_id res chain seq x y z
N MET A 1 -24.48 -1.34 1.43
CA MET A 1 -23.24 -1.40 2.23
C MET A 1 -22.10 -1.77 1.29
N LYS A 2 -21.07 -0.93 1.10
CA LYS A 2 -19.89 -1.31 0.28
C LYS A 2 -19.00 -2.22 1.12
N ILE A 3 -18.81 -3.45 0.68
CA ILE A 3 -17.80 -4.34 1.28
C ILE A 3 -16.44 -3.91 0.71
N VAL A 4 -15.59 -3.38 1.57
CA VAL A 4 -14.19 -3.12 1.24
C VAL A 4 -13.49 -4.47 1.13
N LYS A 5 -13.06 -4.84 -0.08
CA LYS A 5 -12.44 -6.15 -0.35
C LYS A 5 -10.97 -6.21 0.05
N GLU A 6 -10.29 -5.07 -0.03
CA GLU A 6 -8.86 -4.95 0.21
C GLU A 6 -8.60 -3.99 1.38
N LEU A 7 -7.81 -4.43 2.35
CA LEU A 7 -7.35 -3.60 3.45
C LEU A 7 -5.84 -3.38 3.37
N TRP A 8 -5.43 -2.14 3.56
CA TRP A 8 -4.03 -1.75 3.67
C TRP A 8 -3.60 -1.77 5.13
N ILE A 9 -2.45 -2.40 5.40
CA ILE A 9 -1.95 -2.62 6.74
C ILE A 9 -0.49 -2.19 6.77
N GLY A 10 -0.22 -1.17 7.56
CA GLY A 10 1.14 -0.77 7.90
C GLY A 10 1.71 -1.73 8.92
N THR A 11 2.92 -2.23 8.67
CA THR A 11 3.61 -3.15 9.58
C THR A 11 5.02 -2.64 9.87
N SER A 12 5.69 -3.27 10.84
CA SER A 12 7.12 -3.06 11.09
C SER A 12 8.04 -3.62 9.99
N SER A 13 7.47 -4.20 8.94
CA SER A 13 8.21 -4.81 7.83
C SER A 13 7.66 -4.37 6.47
N GLY A 14 7.10 -3.15 6.42
CA GLY A 14 6.54 -2.56 5.22
C GLY A 14 5.02 -2.64 5.14
N LEU A 15 4.51 -2.48 3.92
CA LEU A 15 3.09 -2.42 3.62
C LEU A 15 2.56 -3.80 3.21
N CYS A 16 1.46 -4.20 3.83
CA CYS A 16 0.72 -5.40 3.47
C CYS A 16 -0.67 -5.02 2.94
N ARG A 17 -1.14 -5.81 1.97
CA ARG A 17 -2.54 -5.81 1.53
C ARG A 17 -3.19 -7.10 1.96
N TYR A 18 -4.30 -6.99 2.67
CA TYR A 18 -5.15 -8.12 3.03
C TYR A 18 -6.32 -8.23 2.06
N ASN A 19 -6.47 -9.38 1.44
CA ASN A 19 -7.59 -9.73 0.57
C ASN A 19 -8.60 -10.57 1.37
N ARG A 20 -9.80 -10.03 1.55
CA ARG A 20 -10.88 -10.69 2.30
C ARG A 20 -11.52 -11.87 1.56
N ASP A 21 -11.50 -11.86 0.24
CA ASP A 21 -12.13 -12.92 -0.57
C ASP A 21 -11.31 -14.22 -0.46
N THR A 22 -9.98 -14.10 -0.34
CA THR A 22 -9.04 -15.23 -0.25
C THR A 22 -8.44 -15.44 1.14
N ASP A 23 -8.84 -14.62 2.11
CA ASP A 23 -8.30 -14.58 3.47
C ASP A 23 -6.76 -14.63 3.52
N SER A 24 -6.12 -13.73 2.74
CA SER A 24 -4.67 -13.80 2.53
C SER A 24 -4.01 -12.42 2.54
N PHE A 25 -2.71 -12.42 2.86
CA PHE A 25 -1.88 -11.21 2.90
C PHE A 25 -0.83 -11.25 1.80
N SER A 26 -0.69 -10.16 1.04
CA SER A 26 0.42 -9.89 0.14
C SER A 26 1.25 -8.72 0.64
N ARG A 27 2.57 -8.78 0.45
CA ARG A 27 3.44 -7.61 0.64
C ARG A 27 3.40 -6.75 -0.60
N GLU A 28 3.35 -5.45 -0.42
CA GLU A 28 3.19 -4.49 -1.50
C GLU A 28 4.45 -3.63 -1.60
N LEU A 29 4.93 -3.45 -2.83
CA LEU A 29 6.17 -2.74 -3.09
C LEU A 29 5.89 -1.25 -3.23
N ILE A 30 6.55 -0.46 -2.41
CA ILE A 30 6.49 1.00 -2.45
C ILE A 30 7.65 1.48 -3.32
N ASN A 31 7.34 2.18 -4.41
CA ASN A 31 8.30 2.84 -5.31
C ASN A 31 9.27 1.89 -6.04
N ALA A 32 8.80 1.22 -7.10
CA ALA A 32 9.56 0.25 -7.89
C ALA A 32 10.63 0.85 -8.83
N GLN A 33 11.10 2.09 -8.61
CA GLN A 33 11.91 2.79 -9.62
C GLN A 33 13.44 2.64 -9.56
N SER A 34 14.10 2.02 -8.57
CA SER A 34 15.52 1.68 -8.83
C SER A 34 16.21 0.59 -8.01
N ASN A 35 15.75 0.15 -6.83
CA ASN A 35 16.45 -0.92 -6.12
C ASN A 35 15.50 -1.72 -5.21
N SER A 36 15.20 -2.95 -5.61
CA SER A 36 14.29 -3.89 -4.94
C SER A 36 14.68 -4.25 -3.50
N SER A 37 15.89 -3.90 -3.06
CA SER A 37 16.46 -4.24 -1.74
C SER A 37 16.16 -3.20 -0.64
N PHE A 38 15.71 -1.99 -0.98
CA PHE A 38 15.35 -0.95 0.00
C PHE A 38 13.93 -1.10 0.58
N ILE A 39 13.07 -1.87 -0.08
CA ILE A 39 11.61 -1.79 0.07
C ILE A 39 11.05 -2.62 1.24
N PHE A 40 11.87 -3.48 1.86
CA PHE A 40 11.42 -4.47 2.85
C PHE A 40 11.76 -4.16 4.31
N LYS A 41 12.24 -2.94 4.63
CA LYS A 41 12.82 -2.66 5.96
C LYS A 41 12.27 -1.44 6.68
N HIS A 42 11.29 -0.73 6.12
CA HIS A 42 10.82 0.50 6.72
C HIS A 42 9.49 0.29 7.45
N ASN A 43 9.46 0.70 8.71
CA ASN A 43 8.25 0.70 9.53
C ASN A 43 7.24 1.64 8.90
N VAL A 44 6.06 1.12 8.56
CA VAL A 44 4.93 1.94 8.10
C VAL A 44 4.18 2.41 9.33
N ASN A 45 4.23 3.73 9.57
CA ASN A 45 3.66 4.34 10.77
C ASN A 45 2.30 4.97 10.51
N THR A 46 2.03 5.39 9.27
CA THR A 46 0.76 6.02 8.90
C THR A 46 0.35 5.69 7.47
N LEU A 47 -0.96 5.57 7.27
CA LEU A 47 -1.61 5.34 5.99
C LEU A 47 -2.74 6.35 5.83
N PHE A 48 -2.80 6.99 4.67
CA PHE A 48 -3.86 7.93 4.34
C PHE A 48 -4.27 7.75 2.87
N GLU A 49 -5.57 7.57 2.63
CA GLU A 49 -6.13 7.55 1.27
C GLU A 49 -6.78 8.90 1.00
N ASP A 50 -6.35 9.55 -0.09
CA ASP A 50 -6.99 10.79 -0.54
C ASP A 50 -8.19 10.52 -1.48
N ASP A 51 -8.89 11.59 -1.84
CA ASP A 51 -10.07 11.52 -2.70
C ASP A 51 -9.75 11.02 -4.13
N SER A 52 -8.50 11.18 -4.57
CA SER A 52 -8.00 10.67 -5.85
C SER A 52 -7.65 9.18 -5.81
N LYS A 53 -7.93 8.50 -4.68
CA LYS A 53 -7.59 7.09 -4.44
C LYS A 53 -6.10 6.82 -4.40
N THR A 54 -5.30 7.85 -4.25
CA THR A 54 -3.88 7.70 -3.98
C THR A 54 -3.68 7.31 -2.52
N LEU A 55 -2.84 6.31 -2.30
CA LEU A 55 -2.44 5.89 -0.96
C LEU A 55 -1.11 6.56 -0.60
N TRP A 56 -1.14 7.37 0.45
CA TRP A 56 0.02 7.97 1.08
C TRP A 56 0.50 7.09 2.22
N VAL A 57 1.80 6.77 2.18
CA VAL A 57 2.43 5.84 3.12
C VAL A 57 3.57 6.57 3.83
N GLY A 58 3.36 6.89 5.09
CA GLY A 58 4.39 7.49 5.93
C GLY A 58 5.21 6.39 6.60
N THR A 59 6.50 6.37 6.29
CA THR A 59 7.46 5.40 6.80
C THR A 59 8.54 6.11 7.63
N SER A 60 9.40 5.34 8.29
CA SER A 60 10.54 5.89 9.03
C SER A 60 11.57 6.63 8.15
N ASP A 61 11.62 6.32 6.86
CA ASP A 61 12.55 6.90 5.88
C ASP A 61 11.93 8.04 5.05
N GLY A 62 10.61 8.29 5.15
CA GLY A 62 9.98 9.40 4.46
C GLY A 62 8.50 9.20 4.15
N LEU A 63 8.03 9.93 3.14
CA LEU A 63 6.66 9.87 2.66
C LEU A 63 6.65 9.30 1.24
N HIS A 64 5.89 8.24 1.05
CA HIS A 64 5.75 7.56 -0.23
C HIS A 64 4.31 7.62 -0.74
N ARG A 65 4.15 7.48 -2.06
CA ARG A 65 2.87 7.54 -2.74
C ARG A 65 2.68 6.29 -3.60
N LEU A 66 1.51 5.67 -3.51
CA LEU A 66 1.06 4.60 -4.40
C LEU A 66 -0.16 5.09 -5.18
N ASP A 67 0.05 5.34 -6.46
CA ASP A 67 -1.02 5.72 -7.38
C ASP A 67 -1.80 4.46 -7.76
N ARG A 68 -3.06 4.36 -7.30
CA ARG A 68 -3.95 3.29 -7.77
C ARG A 68 -4.38 3.66 -9.18
N GLY A 69 -3.69 3.09 -10.19
CA GLY A 69 -4.19 3.07 -11.55
C GLY A 69 -5.54 2.37 -11.58
N GLN A 70 -6.63 3.13 -11.50
CA GLN A 70 -7.90 2.62 -11.96
C GLN A 70 -7.73 2.41 -13.46
N MET A 71 -7.76 1.16 -13.91
CA MET A 71 -8.24 0.89 -15.26
C MET A 71 -9.69 1.35 -15.27
N VAL A 72 -9.91 2.59 -15.70
CA VAL A 72 -11.21 3.04 -16.16
C VAL A 72 -11.42 2.27 -17.45
N LEU A 73 -12.19 1.17 -17.39
CA LEU A 73 -12.75 0.59 -18.61
C LEU A 73 -13.69 1.65 -19.19
N HIS A 74 -13.31 2.18 -20.36
CA HIS A 74 -14.22 2.91 -21.22
C HIS A 74 -15.05 1.92 -22.05
#